data_AF-A0A5C3P7L5-F1
#
_entry.id   AF-A0A5C3P7L5-F1
#
_cell.length_a   1.000
_cell.length_b   1.000
_cell.length_c   1.000
_cell.angle_alpha   90.00
_cell.angle_beta   90.00
_cell.angle_gamma   90.00
#
_symmetry.space_group_name_H-M   'P 1'
#
loop_
_entity.id
_entity.type
_entity.pdbx_description
1 polymer ?
#
loop_
_entity_poly.entity_id
_entity_poly.type
_entity_poly.pdbx_seq_one_letter_code
_entity_poly.pdbx_strand_id
1 'polypeptide(L)'
;MSYPTFVGPSSQPLTQPAYASQSTQYGYSQQYAIHLTDVQMLGNPSASMSEILLEPLARLQTLSHTLFQSLGPPQTRPPPSPSVSELLAVDAQLAAAVHLARAHQVKQRRIEQLKDEVLDLDRRWRETVRTLDEGRRELDAIVREGEERIKAIEEAKAAAIPYPELLAYAQSLSAFTSAPPNMPDLAPGQPPPPLFFPPFPNEEKMRRGHMNDEAPLGILGETHSVGKPPTVSPTLELPGHPGANPYRPDFQPPQQQPFFDLDLDLNPDL
;
A
#
# COMPACT_ATOMS: atom_id res chain seq x y z
N MET A 1 47.86 -23.15 -33.74
CA MET A 1 46.77 -23.18 -32.74
C MET A 1 46.59 -21.75 -32.26
N SER A 2 45.52 -21.12 -32.73
CA SER A 2 45.32 -19.67 -32.68
C SER A 2 44.41 -19.33 -31.50
N TYR A 3 44.88 -18.47 -30.60
CA TYR A 3 44.07 -17.91 -29.53
C TYR A 3 43.37 -16.64 -30.01
N PRO A 4 42.07 -16.43 -29.74
CA PRO A 4 41.44 -15.15 -29.94
C PRO A 4 41.79 -14.18 -28.79
N THR A 5 42.34 -13.04 -29.17
CA THR A 5 42.63 -11.89 -28.29
C THR A 5 41.32 -11.21 -27.87
N PHE A 6 41.14 -11.05 -26.57
CA PHE A 6 40.00 -10.40 -25.94
C PHE A 6 40.13 -8.88 -26.14
N VAL A 7 39.19 -8.28 -26.89
CA VAL A 7 39.07 -6.83 -27.08
C VAL A 7 38.18 -6.27 -25.98
N GLY A 8 38.76 -5.48 -25.08
CA GLY A 8 38.02 -4.78 -24.02
C GLY A 8 37.19 -3.61 -24.57
N PRO A 9 36.03 -3.30 -23.99
CA PRO A 9 35.24 -2.16 -24.42
C PRO A 9 35.89 -0.84 -23.98
N SER A 10 36.05 0.02 -24.98
CA SER A 10 36.54 1.39 -24.93
C SER A 10 35.70 2.25 -23.99
N SER A 11 36.37 3.00 -23.12
CA SER A 11 35.80 4.05 -22.28
C SER A 11 35.23 5.16 -23.16
N GLN A 12 33.90 5.30 -23.20
CA GLN A 12 33.24 6.52 -23.69
C GLN A 12 32.91 7.43 -22.50
N PRO A 13 33.22 8.73 -22.55
CA PRO A 13 32.73 9.67 -21.56
C PRO A 13 31.21 9.88 -21.74
N LEU A 14 30.47 9.68 -20.65
CA LEU A 14 29.04 9.99 -20.55
C LEU A 14 28.84 11.50 -20.72
N THR A 15 28.27 11.89 -21.87
CA THR A 15 27.73 13.22 -22.12
C THR A 15 26.55 13.44 -21.16
N GLN A 16 26.70 14.35 -20.21
CA GLN A 16 25.61 14.80 -19.34
C GLN A 16 24.53 15.49 -20.19
N PRO A 17 23.24 15.16 -20.06
CA PRO A 17 22.20 16.06 -20.53
C PRO A 17 22.13 17.24 -19.56
N ALA A 18 22.39 18.43 -20.08
CA ALA A 18 22.14 19.69 -19.41
C ALA A 18 20.65 19.74 -19.01
N TYR A 19 20.39 19.85 -17.71
CA TYR A 19 19.07 20.23 -17.20
C TYR A 19 18.79 21.67 -17.64
N ALA A 20 18.14 21.81 -18.79
CA ALA A 20 17.50 23.05 -19.17
C ALA A 20 16.34 23.28 -18.20
N SER A 21 16.56 24.12 -17.20
CA SER A 21 15.51 24.74 -16.40
C SER A 21 14.65 25.60 -17.33
N GLN A 22 13.68 25.00 -18.01
CA GLN A 22 12.57 25.75 -18.57
C GLN A 22 11.69 26.18 -17.41
N SER A 23 11.97 27.39 -16.95
CA SER A 23 10.99 28.24 -16.30
C SER A 23 9.76 28.30 -17.20
N THR A 24 8.72 27.55 -16.84
CA THR A 24 7.38 27.77 -17.39
C THR A 24 6.94 29.14 -16.90
N GLN A 25 7.27 30.16 -17.69
CA GLN A 25 6.62 31.46 -17.61
C GLN A 25 5.13 31.16 -17.73
N TYR A 26 4.39 31.42 -16.65
CA TYR A 26 2.97 31.64 -16.69
C TYR A 26 2.74 32.87 -17.56
N GLY A 27 2.71 32.66 -18.88
CA GLY A 27 2.18 33.60 -19.84
C GLY A 27 0.69 33.72 -19.60
N TYR A 28 0.31 34.57 -18.65
CA TYR A 28 -1.03 35.13 -18.60
C TYR A 28 -1.28 35.80 -19.94
N SER A 29 -2.02 35.11 -20.80
CA SER A 29 -2.55 35.63 -22.04
C SER A 29 -3.45 36.83 -21.71
N GLN A 30 -2.85 38.01 -21.79
CA GLN A 30 -3.46 39.33 -21.65
C GLN A 30 -4.32 39.67 -22.89
N GLN A 31 -5.23 38.78 -23.29
CA GLN A 31 -5.98 38.94 -24.55
C GLN A 31 -7.49 38.63 -24.48
N TYR A 32 -8.08 38.79 -23.29
CA TYR A 32 -9.55 38.91 -23.17
C TYR A 32 -9.93 40.14 -22.33
N ALA A 33 -9.28 41.28 -22.57
CA ALA A 33 -9.84 42.58 -22.22
C ALA A 33 -10.84 43.00 -23.31
N ILE A 34 -11.93 42.24 -23.47
CA ILE A 34 -13.12 42.81 -24.10
C ILE A 34 -13.73 43.71 -23.03
N HIS A 35 -13.56 45.02 -23.22
CA HIS A 35 -14.29 46.11 -22.60
C HIS A 35 -15.56 45.63 -21.85
N LEU A 36 -15.43 45.41 -20.53
CA LEU A 36 -16.53 45.13 -19.62
C LEU A 36 -16.80 46.33 -18.70
N THR A 37 -16.53 47.52 -19.20
CA THR A 37 -16.78 48.80 -18.53
C THR A 37 -17.78 49.60 -19.36
N ASP A 38 -19.00 49.08 -19.56
CA ASP A 38 -20.16 49.92 -19.89
C ASP A 38 -21.51 49.16 -19.81
N VAL A 39 -21.72 48.36 -18.76
CA VAL A 39 -23.08 47.92 -18.37
C VAL A 39 -23.22 48.09 -16.85
N GLN A 40 -22.79 49.24 -16.35
CA GLN A 40 -23.35 49.80 -15.12
C GLN A 40 -24.49 50.70 -15.59
N MET A 41 -25.71 50.44 -15.12
CA MET A 41 -26.89 51.34 -15.07
C MET A 41 -28.23 50.65 -15.43
N LEU A 42 -28.55 49.47 -14.88
CA LEU A 42 -29.93 49.03 -14.54
C LEU A 42 -29.94 47.55 -14.14
N GLY A 43 -30.09 47.25 -12.85
CA GLY A 43 -30.40 45.89 -12.40
C GLY A 43 -29.97 45.62 -10.97
N ASN A 44 -30.94 45.52 -10.06
CA ASN A 44 -30.73 45.01 -8.71
C ASN A 44 -29.93 43.70 -8.77
N PRO A 45 -28.83 43.53 -8.00
CA PRO A 45 -28.01 42.32 -8.02
C PRO A 45 -28.72 41.06 -7.46
N SER A 46 -30.00 41.19 -7.08
CA SER A 46 -30.80 40.14 -6.44
C SER A 46 -31.99 39.66 -7.27
N ALA A 47 -32.29 40.28 -8.41
CA ALA A 47 -33.43 39.91 -9.24
C ALA A 47 -33.09 38.67 -10.09
N SER A 48 -33.96 37.67 -10.06
CA SER A 48 -33.78 36.47 -10.88
C SER A 48 -33.91 36.79 -12.38
N MET A 49 -33.21 36.08 -13.27
CA MET A 49 -33.32 36.29 -14.72
C MET A 49 -34.77 36.18 -15.23
N SER A 50 -35.57 35.32 -14.59
CA SER A 50 -37.01 35.21 -14.81
C SER A 50 -37.76 36.50 -14.49
N GLU A 51 -37.43 37.16 -13.37
CA GLU A 51 -38.08 38.40 -12.94
C GLU A 51 -37.76 39.56 -13.89
N ILE A 52 -36.50 39.65 -14.33
CA ILE A 52 -36.04 40.66 -15.30
C ILE A 52 -36.76 40.53 -16.66
N LEU A 53 -37.12 39.30 -17.07
CA LEU A 53 -37.85 39.08 -18.32
C LEU A 53 -39.36 39.23 -18.17
N LEU A 54 -39.93 38.84 -17.03
CA LEU A 54 -41.38 38.86 -16.80
C LEU A 54 -41.91 40.26 -16.52
N GLU A 55 -41.15 41.14 -15.88
CA GLU A 55 -41.56 42.52 -15.59
C GLU A 55 -41.93 43.32 -16.87
N PRO A 56 -41.03 43.48 -17.88
CA PRO A 56 -41.36 44.22 -19.09
C PRO A 56 -42.46 43.55 -19.91
N LEU A 57 -42.55 42.22 -19.86
CA LEU A 57 -43.59 41.45 -20.57
C LEU A 57 -44.98 41.68 -19.96
N ALA A 58 -45.08 41.66 -18.63
CA ALA A 58 -46.31 42.01 -17.91
C ALA A 58 -46.72 43.47 -18.15
N ARG A 59 -45.75 44.39 -18.19
CA ARG A 59 -46.00 45.80 -18.50
C ARG A 59 -46.45 46.03 -19.94
N LEU A 60 -45.87 45.31 -20.91
CA LEU A 60 -46.30 45.36 -22.30
C LEU A 60 -47.73 44.83 -22.45
N GLN A 61 -48.06 43.74 -21.74
CA GLN A 61 -49.41 43.20 -21.71
C GLN A 61 -50.42 44.22 -21.17
N THR A 62 -50.14 44.86 -20.03
CA THR A 62 -51.07 45.87 -19.47
C THR A 62 -51.26 47.05 -20.40
N LEU A 63 -50.17 47.62 -20.96
CA LEU A 63 -50.24 48.72 -21.91
C LEU A 63 -51.04 48.35 -23.18
N SER A 64 -50.83 47.15 -23.72
CA SER A 64 -51.57 46.68 -24.89
C SER A 64 -53.07 46.54 -24.61
N HIS A 65 -53.46 46.01 -23.44
CA HIS A 65 -54.86 45.94 -23.03
C HIS A 65 -55.48 47.33 -22.88
N THR A 66 -54.76 48.29 -22.31
CA THR A 66 -55.23 49.68 -22.19
C THR A 66 -55.43 50.33 -23.56
N LEU A 67 -54.54 50.06 -24.52
CA LEU A 67 -54.66 50.52 -25.90
C LEU A 67 -55.89 49.92 -26.59
N PHE A 68 -56.12 48.61 -26.46
CA PHE A 68 -57.31 47.98 -27.05
C PHE A 68 -58.62 48.48 -26.42
N GLN A 69 -58.62 48.79 -25.11
CA GLN A 69 -59.79 49.38 -24.45
C GLN A 69 -60.06 50.82 -24.89
N SER A 70 -59.03 51.59 -25.25
CA SER A 70 -59.21 52.95 -25.76
C SER A 70 -59.66 53.00 -27.22
N LEU A 71 -59.29 51.99 -28.02
CA LEU A 71 -59.72 51.84 -29.43
C LEU A 71 -61.03 51.05 -29.61
N GLY A 72 -61.55 50.44 -28.54
CA GLY A 72 -62.77 49.64 -28.55
C GLY A 72 -64.06 50.45 -28.76
N PRO A 73 -65.22 49.78 -28.93
CA PRO A 73 -66.52 50.44 -29.13
C PRO A 73 -66.84 51.44 -28.01
N PRO A 74 -67.65 52.49 -28.29
CA PRO A 74 -67.79 53.66 -27.43
C PRO A 74 -68.28 53.29 -26.02
N GLN A 75 -67.33 53.20 -25.09
CA GLN A 75 -67.57 53.17 -23.65
C GLN A 75 -67.91 54.59 -23.17
N THR A 76 -68.76 54.72 -22.16
CA THR A 76 -69.24 56.01 -21.63
C THR A 76 -68.14 56.86 -20.98
N ARG A 77 -66.96 56.28 -20.71
CA ARG A 77 -65.71 56.97 -20.36
C ARG A 77 -64.50 56.05 -20.62
N PRO A 78 -63.87 56.08 -21.81
CA PRO A 78 -62.71 55.25 -22.09
C PRO A 78 -61.50 55.68 -21.23
N PRO A 79 -60.62 54.74 -20.84
CA PRO A 79 -59.35 55.08 -20.21
C PRO A 79 -58.47 55.91 -21.17
N PRO A 80 -57.59 56.78 -20.65
CA PRO A 80 -56.68 57.54 -21.49
C PRO A 80 -55.80 56.58 -22.31
N SER A 81 -55.59 56.90 -23.58
CA SER A 81 -54.72 56.12 -24.45
C SER A 81 -53.30 56.08 -23.87
N PRO A 82 -52.66 54.90 -23.79
CA PRO A 82 -51.28 54.81 -23.32
C PRO A 82 -50.35 55.62 -24.24
N SER A 83 -49.29 56.19 -23.68
CA SER A 83 -48.35 56.98 -24.46
C SER A 83 -47.50 56.07 -25.36
N VAL A 84 -47.29 56.49 -26.61
CA VAL A 84 -46.42 55.75 -27.56
C VAL A 84 -44.99 55.65 -27.03
N SER A 85 -44.53 56.67 -26.29
CA SER A 85 -43.23 56.67 -25.62
C SER A 85 -43.09 55.57 -24.57
N GLU A 86 -44.13 55.25 -23.80
CA GLU A 86 -44.08 54.16 -22.81
C GLU A 86 -43.97 52.80 -23.47
N LEU A 87 -44.70 52.57 -24.57
CA LEU A 87 -44.59 51.32 -25.33
C LEU A 87 -43.19 51.10 -25.90
N LEU A 88 -42.60 52.15 -26.50
CA LEU A 88 -41.22 52.08 -27.01
C LEU A 88 -40.19 51.88 -25.89
N ALA A 89 -40.41 52.50 -24.73
CA ALA A 89 -39.53 52.32 -23.57
C ALA A 89 -39.58 50.86 -23.05
N VAL A 90 -40.76 50.25 -22.99
CA VAL A 90 -40.91 48.85 -22.58
C VAL A 90 -40.31 47.89 -23.60
N ASP A 91 -40.48 48.16 -24.90
CA ASP A 91 -39.85 47.36 -25.96
C ASP A 91 -38.31 47.41 -25.87
N ALA A 92 -37.74 48.60 -25.68
CA ALA A 92 -36.30 48.77 -25.46
C ALA A 92 -35.82 48.03 -24.19
N GLN A 93 -36.59 48.07 -23.11
CA GLN A 93 -36.29 47.33 -21.88
C GLN A 93 -36.33 45.82 -22.09
N LEU A 94 -37.33 45.31 -22.83
CA LEU A 94 -37.43 43.89 -23.17
C LEU A 94 -36.26 43.44 -24.04
N ALA A 95 -35.88 44.22 -25.05
CA ALA A 95 -34.73 43.94 -25.90
C ALA A 95 -33.43 43.85 -25.08
N ALA A 96 -33.21 44.81 -24.17
CA ALA A 96 -32.07 44.80 -23.25
C ALA A 96 -32.07 43.56 -22.34
N ALA A 97 -33.22 43.21 -21.77
CA ALA A 97 -33.38 42.03 -20.92
C ALA A 97 -33.08 40.72 -21.69
N VAL A 98 -33.53 40.60 -22.94
CA VAL A 98 -33.24 39.42 -23.79
C VAL A 98 -31.75 39.33 -24.15
N HIS A 99 -31.10 40.47 -24.45
CA HIS A 99 -29.66 40.49 -24.68
C HIS A 99 -28.87 40.05 -23.45
N LEU A 100 -29.27 40.54 -22.27
CA LEU A 100 -28.69 40.10 -21.00
C LEU A 100 -28.91 38.60 -20.78
N ALA A 101 -30.12 38.08 -21.02
CA ALA A 101 -30.44 36.66 -20.92
C ALA A 101 -29.51 35.80 -21.76
N ARG A 102 -29.29 36.20 -23.01
CA ARG A 102 -28.39 35.52 -23.94
C ARG A 102 -26.95 35.51 -23.40
N ALA A 103 -26.47 36.65 -22.90
CA ALA A 103 -25.14 36.74 -22.32
C ALA A 103 -24.98 35.83 -21.09
N HIS A 104 -26.00 35.77 -20.22
CA HIS A 104 -26.03 34.85 -19.08
C HIS A 104 -26.03 33.39 -19.53
N GLN A 105 -26.81 33.01 -20.55
CA GLN A 105 -26.82 31.64 -21.07
C GLN A 105 -25.47 31.21 -21.64
N VAL A 106 -24.77 32.09 -22.36
CA VAL A 106 -23.43 31.79 -22.88
C VAL A 106 -22.44 31.56 -21.73
N LYS A 107 -22.48 32.44 -20.71
CA LYS A 107 -21.65 32.29 -19.51
C LYS A 107 -21.99 31.02 -18.73
N GLN A 108 -23.27 30.69 -18.60
CA GLN A 108 -23.73 29.50 -17.90
C GLN A 108 -23.22 28.21 -18.57
N ARG A 109 -23.29 28.13 -19.90
CA ARG A 109 -22.70 27.00 -20.64
C ARG A 109 -21.19 26.89 -20.41
N ARG A 110 -20.50 28.03 -20.33
CA ARG A 110 -19.06 28.03 -20.02
C ARG A 110 -18.79 27.55 -18.59
N ILE A 111 -19.62 27.94 -17.63
CA ILE A 111 -19.52 27.47 -16.24
C ILE A 111 -19.74 25.96 -16.18
N GLU A 112 -20.73 25.43 -16.90
CA GLU A 112 -21.00 23.99 -16.96
C GLU A 112 -19.82 23.23 -17.56
N GLN A 113 -19.25 23.70 -18.67
CA GLN A 113 -18.03 23.11 -19.25
C GLN A 113 -16.85 23.10 -18.27
N LEU A 114 -16.62 24.22 -17.56
CA LEU A 114 -15.54 24.32 -16.59
C LEU A 114 -15.78 23.40 -15.38
N LYS A 115 -17.04 23.25 -14.96
CA LYS A 115 -17.41 22.31 -13.89
C LYS A 115 -17.07 20.88 -14.29
N ASP A 116 -17.42 20.48 -15.52
CA ASP A 116 -17.11 19.15 -16.02
C ASP A 116 -15.59 18.93 -16.10
N GLU A 117 -14.83 19.92 -16.57
CA GLU A 117 -13.36 19.88 -16.61
C GLU A 117 -12.74 19.70 -15.22
N VAL A 118 -13.26 20.42 -14.20
CA VAL A 118 -12.81 20.28 -12.81
C VAL A 118 -13.11 18.88 -12.28
N LEU A 119 -14.29 18.32 -12.57
CA LEU A 119 -14.64 16.96 -12.14
C LEU A 119 -13.74 15.91 -12.80
N ASP A 120 -13.40 16.08 -14.09
CA ASP A 120 -12.48 15.20 -14.80
C ASP A 120 -11.05 15.30 -14.27
N LEU A 121 -10.61 16.50 -13.88
CA LEU A 121 -9.33 16.71 -13.22
C LEU A 121 -9.28 16.05 -11.84
N ASP A 122 -10.33 16.21 -11.02
CA ASP A 122 -10.42 15.56 -9.70
C ASP A 122 -10.38 14.03 -9.84
N ARG A 123 -11.10 13.47 -10.83
CA ARG A 123 -11.06 12.03 -11.11
C ARG A 123 -9.64 11.56 -11.47
N ARG A 124 -8.95 12.27 -12.35
CA ARG A 124 -7.56 11.94 -12.74
C ARG A 124 -6.59 12.07 -11.57
N TRP A 125 -6.76 13.09 -10.73
CA TRP A 125 -5.95 13.29 -9.55
C TRP A 125 -6.12 12.13 -8.56
N ARG A 126 -7.36 11.72 -8.27
CA ARG A 126 -7.64 10.57 -7.39
C ARG A 126 -7.03 9.28 -7.90
N GLU A 127 -7.08 9.04 -9.20
CA GLU A 127 -6.46 7.86 -9.81
C GLU A 127 -4.93 7.89 -9.69
N THR A 128 -4.32 9.06 -9.87
CA THR A 128 -2.88 9.25 -9.67
C THR A 128 -2.49 8.99 -8.21
N VAL A 129 -3.27 9.49 -7.25
CA VAL A 129 -3.01 9.24 -5.82
C VAL A 129 -3.14 7.76 -5.49
N ARG A 130 -4.15 7.07 -6.03
CA ARG A 130 -4.34 5.63 -5.83
C ARG A 130 -3.16 4.83 -6.36
N THR A 131 -2.75 5.06 -7.60
CA THR A 131 -1.62 4.37 -8.23
C THR A 131 -0.30 4.62 -7.50
N LEU A 132 -0.08 5.84 -6.98
CA LEU A 132 1.07 6.15 -6.13
C LEU A 132 1.04 5.40 -4.79
N ASP A 133 -0.11 5.28 -4.14
CA ASP A 133 -0.24 4.55 -2.89
C ASP A 133 -0.05 3.03 -3.09
N GLU A 134 -0.57 2.48 -4.19
CA GLU A 134 -0.32 1.09 -4.60
C GLU A 134 1.17 0.85 -4.83
N GLY A 135 1.83 1.69 -5.63
CA GLY A 135 3.27 1.59 -5.88
C GLY A 135 4.10 1.73 -4.61
N ARG A 136 3.74 2.64 -3.71
CA ARG A 136 4.37 2.77 -2.39
C ARG A 136 4.26 1.48 -1.58
N ARG A 137 3.07 0.87 -1.50
CA ARG A 137 2.85 -0.37 -0.74
C ARG A 137 3.66 -1.53 -1.31
N GLU A 138 3.75 -1.63 -2.64
CA GLU A 138 4.57 -2.63 -3.32
C GLU A 138 6.07 -2.44 -3.00
N LEU A 139 6.57 -1.21 -3.10
CA LEU A 139 7.95 -0.87 -2.74
C LEU A 139 8.24 -1.18 -1.26
N ASP A 140 7.34 -0.82 -0.35
CA ASP A 140 7.48 -1.11 1.08
C ASP A 140 7.53 -2.63 1.34
N ALA A 141 6.78 -3.43 0.59
CA ALA A 141 6.84 -4.89 0.68
C ALA A 141 8.18 -5.45 0.19
N ILE A 142 8.68 -4.97 -0.95
CA ILE A 142 9.98 -5.37 -1.51
C ILE A 142 11.12 -5.01 -0.54
N VAL A 143 11.06 -3.82 0.05
CA VAL A 143 12.08 -3.37 1.02
C VAL A 143 12.07 -4.28 2.26
N ARG A 144 10.90 -4.58 2.83
CA ARG A 144 10.79 -5.51 3.97
C ARG A 144 11.34 -6.89 3.65
N GLU A 145 10.98 -7.46 2.50
CA GLU A 145 11.52 -8.74 2.05
C GLU A 145 13.05 -8.68 1.89
N GLY A 146 13.56 -7.59 1.33
CA GLY A 146 14.99 -7.34 1.21
C GLY A 146 15.70 -7.32 2.57
N GLU A 147 15.15 -6.62 3.56
CA GLU A 147 15.67 -6.57 4.91
C GLU A 147 15.68 -7.95 5.60
N GLU A 148 14.60 -8.73 5.44
CA GLU A 148 14.52 -10.10 5.96
C GLU A 148 15.58 -11.02 5.33
N ARG A 149 15.77 -10.93 4.01
CA ARG A 149 16.80 -11.70 3.30
C ARG A 149 18.21 -11.32 3.75
N ILE A 150 18.47 -10.03 3.97
CA ILE A 150 19.77 -9.56 4.49
C ILE A 150 20.03 -10.14 5.87
N LYS A 151 19.04 -10.06 6.78
CA LYS A 151 19.14 -10.65 8.12
C LYS A 151 19.43 -12.15 8.07
N ALA A 152 18.69 -12.90 7.24
CA ALA A 152 18.91 -14.33 7.07
C ALA A 152 20.33 -14.66 6.53
N ILE A 153 20.85 -13.85 5.62
CA ILE A 153 22.23 -14.00 5.11
C ILE A 153 23.26 -13.71 6.21
N GLU A 154 23.04 -12.68 7.02
CA GLU A 154 23.93 -12.34 8.14
C GLU A 154 23.93 -13.44 9.20
N GLU A 155 22.76 -13.97 9.56
CA GLU A 155 22.63 -15.12 10.47
C GLU A 155 23.31 -16.37 9.92
N ALA A 156 23.11 -16.68 8.64
CA ALA A 156 23.77 -17.82 7.97
C ALA A 156 25.30 -17.66 7.92
N LYS A 157 25.80 -16.43 7.74
CA LYS A 157 27.24 -16.14 7.80
C LYS A 157 27.78 -16.27 9.22
N ALA A 158 27.03 -15.83 10.23
CA ALA A 158 27.43 -15.95 11.63
C ALA A 158 27.45 -17.41 12.10
N ALA A 159 26.51 -18.22 11.63
CA ALA A 159 26.42 -19.66 11.89
C ALA A 159 27.20 -20.53 10.89
N ALA A 160 28.10 -19.93 10.09
CA ALA A 160 28.83 -20.66 9.06
C ALA A 160 29.77 -21.70 9.69
N ILE A 161 29.51 -22.98 9.42
CA ILE A 161 30.36 -24.09 9.87
C ILE A 161 31.58 -24.18 8.95
N PRO A 162 32.80 -24.27 9.48
CA PRO A 162 34.00 -24.45 8.68
C PRO A 162 33.91 -25.71 7.79
N TYR A 163 34.25 -25.56 6.51
CA TYR A 163 34.24 -26.66 5.54
C TYR A 163 34.99 -27.93 6.00
N PRO A 164 36.17 -27.83 6.68
CA PRO A 164 36.86 -29.03 7.17
C PRO A 164 36.06 -29.83 8.20
N GLU A 165 35.33 -29.17 9.10
CA GLU A 165 34.51 -29.83 10.12
C GLU A 165 33.31 -30.52 9.50
N LEU A 166 32.66 -29.87 8.54
CA LEU A 166 31.54 -30.44 7.81
C LEU A 166 31.96 -31.67 7.00
N LEU A 167 33.14 -31.64 6.36
CA LEU A 167 33.68 -32.78 5.63
C LEU A 167 34.03 -33.95 6.56
N ALA A 168 34.67 -33.67 7.71
CA ALA A 168 35.00 -34.69 8.70
C ALA A 168 33.74 -35.36 9.27
N TYR A 169 32.70 -34.56 9.56
CA TYR A 169 31.43 -35.07 10.04
C TYR A 169 30.66 -35.85 8.97
N ALA A 170 30.67 -35.40 7.71
CA ALA A 170 30.06 -36.14 6.60
C ALA A 170 30.74 -37.50 6.38
N GLN A 171 32.06 -37.55 6.47
CA GLN A 171 32.83 -38.81 6.39
C GLN A 171 32.47 -39.76 7.52
N SER A 172 32.33 -39.26 8.75
CA SER A 172 31.94 -40.10 9.89
C SER A 172 30.51 -40.62 9.74
N LEU A 173 29.56 -39.78 9.31
CA LEU A 173 28.18 -40.19 9.04
C LEU A 173 28.08 -41.20 7.90
N SER A 174 28.90 -41.08 6.85
CA SER A 174 28.82 -41.96 5.68
C SER A 174 28.96 -43.45 6.02
N ALA A 175 29.69 -43.80 7.08
CA ALA A 175 29.84 -45.18 7.57
C ALA A 175 28.58 -45.75 8.24
N PHE A 176 27.64 -44.88 8.64
CA PHE A 176 26.37 -45.25 9.30
C PHE A 176 25.14 -45.08 8.39
N THR A 177 25.26 -44.30 7.31
CA THR A 177 24.12 -43.91 6.46
C THR A 177 24.08 -44.60 5.11
N SER A 178 25.17 -45.21 4.64
CA SER A 178 25.22 -45.85 3.32
C SER A 178 25.21 -47.37 3.43
N ALA A 179 24.11 -48.02 3.03
CA ALA A 179 24.15 -49.41 2.57
C ALA A 179 24.56 -49.40 1.08
N PRO A 180 25.69 -50.01 0.68
CA PRO A 180 26.08 -50.05 -0.73
C PRO A 180 24.98 -50.66 -1.60
N PRO A 181 24.69 -50.12 -2.80
CA PRO A 181 23.54 -50.52 -3.64
C PRO A 181 23.49 -52.00 -4.06
N ASN A 182 24.55 -52.79 -3.82
CA ASN A 182 24.67 -54.21 -4.16
C ASN A 182 25.05 -55.09 -2.96
N MET A 183 24.67 -54.73 -1.72
CA MET A 183 24.94 -55.60 -0.58
C MET A 183 24.12 -56.91 -0.70
N PRO A 184 24.78 -58.09 -0.76
CA PRO A 184 24.08 -59.36 -0.61
C PRO A 184 23.46 -59.42 0.79
N ASP A 185 22.24 -59.92 0.88
CA ASP A 185 21.51 -60.09 2.13
C ASP A 185 22.40 -60.88 3.11
N LEU A 186 22.87 -60.24 4.18
CA LEU A 186 23.82 -60.82 5.13
C LEU A 186 23.11 -61.98 5.84
N ALA A 187 23.38 -63.21 5.39
CA ALA A 187 22.95 -64.41 6.09
C ALA A 187 23.48 -64.39 7.55
N PRO A 188 22.71 -64.89 8.53
CA PRO A 188 23.11 -64.83 9.94
C PRO A 188 24.48 -65.50 10.15
N GLY A 189 25.49 -64.72 10.52
CA GLY A 189 26.82 -65.21 10.90
C GLY A 189 28.02 -64.70 10.08
N GLN A 190 27.82 -63.92 9.01
CA GLN A 190 28.95 -63.27 8.34
C GLN A 190 29.33 -61.92 8.99
N PRO A 191 30.62 -61.64 9.20
CA PRO A 191 31.04 -60.35 9.73
C PRO A 191 30.71 -59.26 8.71
N PRO A 192 30.04 -58.16 9.12
CA PRO A 192 29.74 -57.06 8.22
C PRO A 192 31.04 -56.44 7.68
N PRO A 193 31.02 -55.86 6.47
CA PRO A 193 32.17 -55.17 5.91
C PRO A 193 32.71 -54.12 6.91
N PRO A 194 34.04 -53.92 6.98
CA PRO A 194 34.71 -53.18 8.06
C PRO A 194 34.32 -51.69 8.20
N LEU A 195 33.51 -51.14 7.29
CA LEU A 195 33.09 -49.74 7.28
C LEU A 195 31.56 -49.56 7.31
N PHE A 196 30.80 -50.64 7.54
CA PHE A 196 29.34 -50.58 7.60
C PHE A 196 28.87 -50.79 9.03
N PHE A 197 28.34 -49.72 9.62
CA PHE A 197 27.69 -49.78 10.92
C PHE A 197 26.17 -49.80 10.75
N PRO A 198 25.44 -50.53 11.60
CA PRO A 198 23.99 -50.53 11.57
C PRO A 198 23.44 -49.10 11.82
N PRO A 199 22.28 -48.75 11.23
CA PRO A 199 21.72 -47.40 11.27
C PRO A 199 21.28 -46.97 12.67
N PHE A 200 21.15 -47.90 13.61
CA PHE A 200 20.88 -47.64 15.02
C PHE A 200 21.85 -48.44 15.91
N PRO A 201 22.10 -47.98 17.15
CA PRO A 201 22.93 -48.70 18.10
C PRO A 201 22.39 -50.12 18.36
N ASN A 202 23.23 -51.15 18.17
CA ASN A 202 22.84 -52.53 18.44
C ASN A 202 22.83 -52.82 19.96
N GLU A 203 22.04 -53.80 20.40
CA GLU A 203 21.89 -54.20 21.81
C GLU A 203 23.25 -54.49 22.46
N GLU A 204 24.17 -55.16 21.77
CA GLU A 204 25.52 -55.40 22.28
C GLU A 204 26.34 -54.12 22.51
N LYS A 205 26.17 -53.09 21.66
CA LYS A 205 26.83 -51.79 21.83
C LYS A 205 26.21 -51.02 22.98
N MET A 206 24.88 -51.12 23.17
CA MET A 206 24.21 -50.55 24.33
C MET A 206 24.62 -51.26 25.64
N ARG A 207 24.75 -52.59 25.60
CA ARG A 207 25.19 -53.45 26.71
C ARG A 207 26.65 -53.28 27.10
N ARG A 208 27.52 -52.96 26.13
CA ARG A 208 28.93 -52.65 26.34
C ARG A 208 29.17 -51.16 26.64
N GLY A 209 28.17 -50.32 26.41
CA GLY A 209 28.26 -48.90 26.69
C GLY A 209 28.20 -48.63 28.20
N HIS A 210 28.69 -47.47 28.60
CA HIS A 210 28.72 -47.03 30.00
C HIS A 210 27.36 -47.04 30.72
N MET A 211 26.24 -47.10 29.98
CA MET A 211 24.90 -47.24 30.54
C MET A 211 24.66 -48.59 31.23
N ASN A 212 25.44 -49.63 30.91
CA ASN A 212 25.35 -50.96 31.54
C ASN A 212 26.56 -51.30 32.43
N ASP A 213 27.55 -50.42 32.51
CA ASP A 213 28.67 -50.53 33.46
C ASP A 213 28.26 -50.13 34.89
N GLU A 214 27.08 -49.51 35.04
CA GLU A 214 26.51 -49.15 36.33
C GLU A 214 25.91 -50.39 37.02
N ALA A 215 26.07 -50.46 38.35
CA ALA A 215 25.59 -51.58 39.14
C ALA A 215 24.09 -51.81 38.88
N PRO A 216 23.62 -53.07 38.77
CA PRO A 216 22.21 -53.35 38.55
C PRO A 216 21.38 -52.64 39.60
N LEU A 217 20.35 -51.90 39.16
CA LEU A 217 19.39 -51.25 40.06
C LEU A 217 18.93 -52.30 41.08
N GLY A 218 19.23 -52.03 42.35
CA GLY A 218 18.95 -52.96 43.45
C GLY A 218 17.48 -53.35 43.54
N ILE A 219 17.16 -54.22 44.50
CA ILE A 219 15.80 -54.71 44.72
C ILE A 219 14.85 -53.50 44.92
N LEU A 220 13.67 -53.58 44.30
CA LEU A 220 12.64 -52.54 44.29
C LEU A 220 12.44 -51.94 45.70
N GLY A 221 12.94 -50.72 45.92
CA GLY A 221 12.88 -50.01 47.19
C GLY A 221 14.23 -49.51 47.74
N GLU A 222 15.36 -49.96 47.18
CA GLU A 222 16.69 -49.49 47.59
C GLU A 222 17.18 -48.33 46.70
N THR A 223 17.53 -47.20 47.31
CA THR A 223 18.15 -46.07 46.61
C THR A 223 19.66 -46.28 46.52
N HIS A 224 20.14 -46.77 45.38
CA HIS A 224 21.59 -46.81 45.09
C HIS A 224 22.01 -45.49 44.41
N SER A 225 23.15 -44.94 44.83
CA SER A 225 23.73 -43.75 44.20
C SER A 225 24.20 -44.10 42.79
N VAL A 226 23.51 -43.59 41.78
CA VAL A 226 23.95 -43.68 40.39
C VAL A 226 25.12 -42.72 40.19
N GLY A 227 26.27 -43.26 39.77
CA GLY A 227 27.52 -42.53 39.60
C GLY A 227 28.45 -42.58 40.82
N LYS A 228 29.65 -43.13 40.66
CA LYS A 228 30.76 -42.82 41.58
C LYS A 228 31.00 -41.31 41.54
N PRO A 229 30.95 -40.57 42.66
CA PRO A 229 31.44 -39.21 42.66
C PRO A 229 32.93 -39.24 42.25
N PRO A 230 33.37 -38.35 41.33
CA PRO A 230 34.76 -38.35 40.89
C PRO A 230 35.67 -38.20 42.11
N THR A 231 36.66 -39.10 42.22
CA THR A 231 37.72 -38.97 43.21
C THR A 231 38.43 -37.64 42.95
N VAL A 232 38.22 -36.70 43.87
CA VAL A 232 38.86 -35.39 43.88
C VAL A 232 40.39 -35.58 43.87
N SER A 233 41.00 -35.17 42.78
CA SER A 233 42.44 -34.85 42.67
C SER A 233 42.53 -33.37 42.28
N PRO A 234 43.60 -32.66 42.68
CA PRO A 234 43.49 -31.27 43.11
C PRO A 234 43.29 -30.27 41.95
N THR A 235 42.68 -29.15 42.35
CA THR A 235 42.42 -27.90 41.63
C THR A 235 43.50 -27.54 40.60
N LEU A 236 43.08 -27.42 39.33
CA LEU A 236 43.74 -26.61 38.33
C LEU A 236 42.67 -25.69 37.74
N GLU A 237 42.75 -24.41 38.09
CA GLU A 237 41.85 -23.37 37.63
C GLU A 237 41.93 -23.22 36.11
N LEU A 238 40.79 -23.27 35.43
CA LEU A 238 40.62 -22.70 34.09
C LEU A 238 39.27 -21.96 33.99
N PRO A 239 39.20 -20.90 33.16
CA PRO A 239 38.21 -19.84 33.26
C PRO A 239 36.84 -20.25 32.71
N GLY A 240 35.79 -19.70 33.34
CA GLY A 240 34.39 -19.99 33.04
C GLY A 240 33.96 -19.65 31.62
N HIS A 241 33.39 -20.65 30.95
CA HIS A 241 32.47 -20.47 29.83
C HIS A 241 31.04 -20.57 30.36
N PRO A 242 30.16 -19.56 30.14
CA PRO A 242 28.75 -19.70 30.45
C PRO A 242 28.10 -20.66 29.44
N GLY A 243 27.85 -21.88 29.90
CA GLY A 243 27.08 -22.89 29.17
C GLY A 243 25.62 -22.46 29.04
N ALA A 244 25.28 -21.97 27.86
CA ALA A 244 23.94 -21.88 27.34
C ALA A 244 23.39 -23.30 27.07
N ASN A 245 22.23 -23.63 27.63
CA ASN A 245 21.39 -24.73 27.16
C ASN A 245 20.11 -24.12 26.55
N PRO A 246 19.96 -24.10 25.21
CA PRO A 246 18.84 -23.42 24.53
C PRO A 246 17.53 -24.22 24.44
N TYR A 247 17.41 -25.37 25.12
CA TYR A 247 16.23 -26.24 25.03
C TYR A 247 15.51 -26.48 26.36
N ARG A 248 15.54 -25.51 27.29
CA ARG A 248 14.65 -25.54 28.46
C ARG A 248 13.46 -24.59 28.25
N PRO A 249 12.28 -25.08 27.82
CA PRO A 249 11.05 -24.33 27.98
C PRO A 249 10.67 -24.35 29.46
N ASP A 250 10.89 -23.23 30.14
CA ASP A 250 10.41 -23.00 31.50
C ASP A 250 8.88 -22.83 31.47
N PHE A 251 8.16 -23.88 31.88
CA PHE A 251 6.74 -23.77 32.23
C PHE A 251 6.63 -23.14 33.63
N GLN A 252 6.36 -21.84 33.64
CA GLN A 252 5.97 -21.07 34.83
C GLN A 252 4.55 -20.55 34.58
N PRO A 253 3.53 -20.88 35.39
CA PRO A 253 2.22 -20.28 35.23
C PRO A 253 2.15 -18.97 36.02
N PRO A 254 1.94 -17.80 35.39
CA PRO A 254 1.46 -16.64 36.10
C PRO A 254 -0.08 -16.68 36.16
N GLN A 255 -0.62 -16.79 37.37
CA GLN A 255 -1.95 -16.30 37.70
C GLN A 255 -1.96 -14.77 37.51
N GLN A 256 -2.39 -14.29 36.35
CA GLN A 256 -2.90 -12.92 36.21
C GLN A 256 -4.09 -12.96 35.23
N GLN A 257 -5.26 -12.65 35.76
CA GLN A 257 -6.52 -12.47 35.06
C GLN A 257 -6.37 -11.42 33.95
N PRO A 258 -6.66 -11.72 32.68
CA PRO A 258 -6.96 -10.70 31.70
C PRO A 258 -8.46 -10.41 31.73
N PHE A 259 -8.75 -9.14 31.96
CA PHE A 259 -9.98 -8.44 31.67
C PHE A 259 -10.44 -8.77 30.23
N PHE A 260 -11.47 -9.61 30.09
CA PHE A 260 -12.16 -9.85 28.82
C PHE A 260 -13.22 -8.76 28.64
N ASP A 261 -12.85 -7.68 27.98
CA ASP A 261 -13.78 -6.65 27.49
C ASP A 261 -13.97 -6.87 25.98
N LEU A 262 -14.76 -7.89 25.64
CA LEU A 262 -15.30 -8.10 24.29
C LEU A 262 -16.65 -7.40 24.22
N ASP A 263 -16.62 -6.11 23.92
CA ASP A 263 -17.78 -5.36 23.47
C ASP A 263 -18.07 -5.76 22.00
N LEU A 264 -18.73 -6.91 21.86
CA LEU A 264 -19.28 -7.44 20.60
C LEU A 264 -20.67 -6.82 20.40
N ASP A 265 -20.71 -5.63 19.80
CA ASP A 265 -21.95 -5.01 19.30
C ASP A 265 -22.55 -5.91 18.20
N LEU A 266 -23.61 -6.63 18.56
CA LEU A 266 -24.38 -7.54 17.73
C LEU A 266 -25.71 -6.89 17.30
N ASN A 267 -25.63 -5.74 16.63
CA ASN A 267 -26.76 -5.19 15.87
C ASN A 267 -26.55 -5.40 14.36
N PRO A 268 -27.04 -6.50 13.77
CA PRO A 268 -27.23 -6.61 12.34
C PRO A 268 -28.65 -6.14 11.98
N ASP A 269 -28.87 -4.83 11.90
CA ASP A 269 -30.02 -4.29 11.16
C ASP A 269 -29.64 -4.24 9.66
N LEU A 270 -29.86 -5.37 8.97
CA LEU A 270 -30.18 -5.51 7.54
C LEU A 270 -30.52 -6.97 7.21
#